data_AF-A0A800A1E0-F1
#
_entry.id   AF-A0A800A1E0-F1
#
_cell.length_a   1.000
_cell.length_b   1.000
_cell.length_c   1.000
_cell.angle_alpha   90.00
_cell.angle_beta   90.00
_cell.angle_gamma   90.00
#
_symmetry.space_group_name_H-M   'P 1'
#
loop_
_entity.id
_entity.type
_entity.pdbx_description
1 polymer ?
#
loop_
_entity_poly.entity_id
_entity_poly.type
_entity_poly.pdbx_seq_one_letter_code
_entity_poly.pdbx_strand_id
1 'polypeptide(L)'
;VPSGLDSDTGAVDPSCPFADATITLGYPKPGLFNFPGADRAGRVIIADIGIPPSLAENIKTELITEDWARAVLPKRPASANKGTFGRVLVVAGSINYIGAAYLACMGAARAGAGLVTLSTALSLQAILAAKLTEVTYASLPEAETGVIAAEAAPVLQQLAPGYQVLLVGCGLGQKAQVVEFIKSVLFGLPPHSAPTFVLDADALNTLAQISNWWQKLPQDAILTPHPGEMARLVHSSVEEVQRQRLEIARKSAVEWQKVVVLKGAYTVVAASDGRAAISQVANPGLASAGTGDVLTGVIAGLAAQGLSLYDAAVCGVYLHGQAAEMVRWEMGDAGMLASDLLPVLPKVIMKLKQGEVGL
;
A
#
# COMPACT_ATOMS: atom_id res chain seq x y z
N VAL A 1 0.75 -0.37 29.53
CA VAL A 1 -0.53 -0.11 28.84
C VAL A 1 -1.47 0.55 29.85
N PRO A 2 -2.45 1.38 29.43
CA PRO A 2 -3.52 1.84 30.32
C PRO A 2 -4.19 0.67 31.05
N SER A 3 -4.51 0.84 32.33
CA SER A 3 -5.18 -0.21 33.11
C SER A 3 -6.54 -0.55 32.52
N GLY A 4 -6.79 -1.83 32.22
CA GLY A 4 -8.01 -2.29 31.55
C GLY A 4 -7.91 -2.38 30.02
N LEU A 5 -6.77 -2.06 29.43
CA LEU A 5 -6.47 -2.33 28.02
C LEU A 5 -5.83 -3.70 27.85
N ASP A 6 -6.38 -4.52 26.94
CA ASP A 6 -5.78 -5.78 26.49
C ASP A 6 -4.57 -5.47 25.58
N SER A 7 -3.38 -5.92 26.00
CA SER A 7 -2.13 -5.64 25.32
C SER A 7 -2.01 -6.26 23.93
N ASP A 8 -2.75 -7.33 23.65
CA ASP A 8 -2.60 -8.10 22.42
C ASP A 8 -3.65 -7.66 21.39
N THR A 9 -4.88 -7.41 21.85
CA THR A 9 -6.01 -7.13 20.98
C THR A 9 -6.38 -5.66 20.89
N GLY A 10 -6.06 -4.85 21.92
CA GLY A 10 -6.55 -3.47 22.02
C GLY A 10 -8.02 -3.38 22.44
N ALA A 11 -8.64 -4.48 22.85
CA ALA A 11 -9.92 -4.44 23.56
C ALA A 11 -9.76 -3.69 24.89
N VAL A 12 -10.82 -3.04 25.34
CA VAL A 12 -10.79 -2.21 26.55
C VAL A 12 -11.96 -2.55 27.46
N ASP A 13 -11.68 -2.64 28.76
CA ASP A 13 -12.72 -2.56 29.78
C ASP A 13 -13.43 -1.19 29.70
N PRO A 14 -14.76 -1.11 29.92
CA PRO A 14 -15.47 0.16 29.95
C PRO A 14 -14.86 1.22 30.89
N SER A 15 -14.16 0.77 31.94
CA SER A 15 -13.48 1.61 32.93
C SER A 15 -12.02 1.93 32.58
N CYS A 16 -11.52 1.51 31.40
CA CYS A 16 -10.18 1.85 30.95
C CYS A 16 -10.01 3.38 30.81
N PRO A 17 -9.02 4.01 31.47
CA PRO A 17 -8.87 5.46 31.43
C PRO A 17 -8.40 5.93 30.05
N PHE A 18 -8.67 7.19 29.74
CA PHE A 18 -7.99 7.90 28.66
C PHE A 18 -6.70 8.49 29.23
N ALA A 19 -5.56 8.02 28.75
CA ALA A 19 -4.26 8.56 29.09
C ALA A 19 -3.88 9.68 28.11
N ASP A 20 -3.28 10.77 28.60
CA ASP A 20 -2.63 11.77 27.73
C ASP A 20 -1.37 11.19 27.07
N ALA A 21 -0.65 10.33 27.81
CA ALA A 21 0.51 9.61 27.34
C ALA A 21 0.65 8.24 28.02
N THR A 22 1.16 7.26 27.27
CA THR A 22 1.48 5.92 27.76
C THR A 22 2.95 5.62 27.52
N ILE A 23 3.70 5.40 28.60
CA ILE A 23 5.07 4.88 28.52
C ILE A 23 5.01 3.35 28.55
N THR A 24 5.39 2.68 27.46
CA THR A 24 5.52 1.23 27.39
C THR A 24 6.99 0.83 27.56
N LEU A 25 7.23 -0.20 28.38
CA LEU A 25 8.58 -0.65 28.71
C LEU A 25 9.06 -1.72 27.73
N GLY A 26 10.30 -1.59 27.25
CA GLY A 26 10.92 -2.50 26.29
C GLY A 26 10.22 -2.40 24.93
N TYR A 27 9.59 -3.48 24.49
CA TYR A 27 8.85 -3.50 23.23
C TYR A 27 7.40 -2.98 23.41
N PRO A 28 6.85 -2.30 22.39
CA PRO A 28 5.47 -1.87 22.40
C PRO A 28 4.51 -3.04 22.18
N LYS A 29 3.28 -2.90 22.68
CA LYS A 29 2.27 -3.97 22.68
C LYS A 29 1.26 -3.70 21.55
N PRO A 30 0.85 -4.68 20.74
CA PRO A 30 -0.03 -4.45 19.58
C PRO A 30 -1.33 -3.71 19.92
N GLY A 31 -1.92 -3.97 21.08
CA GLY A 31 -3.15 -3.32 21.54
C GLY A 31 -3.04 -1.81 21.75
N LEU A 32 -1.83 -1.25 21.79
CA LEU A 32 -1.61 0.20 21.78
C LEU A 32 -1.84 0.84 20.41
N PHE A 33 -1.88 0.04 19.35
CA PHE A 33 -2.04 0.47 17.95
C PHE A 33 -3.27 -0.16 17.29
N ASN A 34 -4.24 -0.62 18.10
CA ASN A 34 -5.52 -1.11 17.62
C ASN A 34 -6.65 -0.42 18.39
N PHE A 35 -7.73 -0.05 17.70
CA PHE A 35 -8.88 0.59 18.33
C PHE A 35 -9.79 -0.46 18.99
N PRO A 36 -10.43 -0.14 20.12
CA PRO A 36 -10.44 1.16 20.82
C PRO A 36 -9.23 1.46 21.72
N GLY A 37 -8.32 0.51 21.91
CA GLY A 37 -7.16 0.66 22.80
C GLY A 37 -6.26 1.86 22.48
N ALA A 38 -6.03 2.13 21.20
CA ALA A 38 -5.24 3.27 20.75
C ALA A 38 -5.83 4.63 21.20
N ASP A 39 -7.17 4.78 21.26
CA ASP A 39 -7.81 5.99 21.78
C ASP A 39 -7.55 6.19 23.28
N ARG A 40 -7.36 5.10 24.03
CA ARG A 40 -7.09 5.13 25.47
C ARG A 40 -5.62 5.40 25.78
N ALA A 41 -4.72 5.16 24.84
CA ALA A 41 -3.28 5.19 25.07
C ALA A 41 -2.65 6.59 24.98
N GLY A 42 -3.31 7.54 24.32
CA GLY A 42 -2.76 8.87 24.07
C GLY A 42 -1.43 8.79 23.30
N ARG A 43 -0.47 9.65 23.65
CA ARG A 43 0.88 9.57 23.07
C ARG A 43 1.64 8.36 23.61
N VAL A 44 1.94 7.39 22.75
CA VAL A 44 2.76 6.22 23.11
C VAL A 44 4.24 6.57 23.06
N ILE A 45 4.96 6.29 24.15
CA ILE A 45 6.42 6.45 24.28
C ILE A 45 7.01 5.08 24.62
N ILE A 46 8.01 4.65 23.84
CA ILE A 46 8.68 3.37 24.06
C ILE A 46 9.94 3.64 24.88
N ALA A 47 9.97 3.16 26.12
CA ALA A 47 11.11 3.30 27.01
C ALA A 47 11.98 2.05 26.93
N ASP A 48 13.23 2.22 26.51
CA ASP A 48 14.24 1.16 26.62
C ASP A 48 14.55 0.89 28.10
N ILE A 49 14.48 -0.38 28.49
CA ILE A 49 14.78 -0.86 29.84
C ILE A 49 15.92 -1.89 29.83
N GLY A 50 16.67 -1.97 28.73
CA GLY A 50 17.83 -2.85 28.59
C GLY A 50 17.49 -4.30 28.27
N ILE A 51 16.36 -4.56 27.57
CA ILE A 51 16.04 -5.93 27.12
C ILE A 51 17.03 -6.32 26.01
N PRO A 52 17.80 -7.41 26.16
CA PRO A 52 18.70 -7.87 25.11
C PRO A 52 17.93 -8.21 23.82
N PRO A 53 18.38 -7.77 22.63
CA PRO A 53 17.70 -8.06 21.37
C PRO A 53 17.51 -9.55 21.08
N SER A 54 18.39 -10.42 21.59
CA SER A 54 18.30 -11.87 21.43
C SER A 54 17.02 -12.47 22.01
N LEU A 55 16.40 -11.82 23.01
CA LEU A 55 15.13 -12.25 23.57
C LEU A 55 13.93 -12.00 22.63
N ALA A 56 14.11 -11.18 21.60
CA ALA A 56 13.07 -10.85 20.63
C ALA A 56 13.24 -11.58 19.28
N GLU A 57 14.22 -12.47 19.12
CA GLU A 57 14.53 -13.15 17.84
C GLU A 57 13.35 -13.91 17.22
N ASN A 58 12.43 -14.43 18.06
CA ASN A 58 11.26 -15.17 17.61
C ASN A 58 10.01 -14.30 17.42
N ILE A 59 10.11 -12.99 17.64
CA ILE A 59 8.98 -12.07 17.47
C ILE A 59 8.77 -11.78 15.99
N LYS A 60 7.59 -12.14 15.50
CA LYS A 60 7.18 -11.93 14.09
C LYS A 60 6.37 -10.66 13.86
N THR A 61 6.17 -9.84 14.90
CA THR A 61 5.39 -8.59 14.79
C THR A 61 6.30 -7.42 15.16
N GLU A 62 6.48 -6.50 14.24
CA GLU A 62 7.35 -5.35 14.44
C GLU A 62 6.60 -4.03 14.27
N LEU A 63 7.13 -2.99 14.90
CA LEU A 63 6.65 -1.63 14.67
C LEU A 63 7.52 -1.00 13.58
N ILE A 64 6.91 -0.33 12.61
CA ILE A 64 7.69 0.32 11.54
C ILE A 64 8.41 1.54 12.12
N THR A 65 9.73 1.61 11.94
CA THR A 65 10.59 2.68 12.48
C THR A 65 11.31 3.45 11.37
N GLU A 66 11.77 4.65 11.71
CA GLU A 66 12.59 5.47 10.81
C GLU A 66 13.91 4.78 10.46
N ASP A 67 14.59 4.18 11.44
CA ASP A 67 15.88 3.53 11.23
C ASP A 67 15.78 2.31 10.31
N TRP A 68 14.72 1.50 10.48
CA TRP A 68 14.45 0.39 9.56
C TRP A 68 14.16 0.90 8.14
N ALA A 69 13.30 1.92 8.01
CA ALA A 69 12.95 2.48 6.70
C ALA A 69 14.18 3.06 5.99
N ARG A 70 15.08 3.72 6.75
CA ARG A 70 16.37 4.22 6.24
C ARG A 70 17.24 3.08 5.70
N ALA A 71 17.42 2.02 6.48
CA ALA A 71 18.29 0.89 6.12
C ALA A 71 17.81 0.14 4.86
N VAL A 72 16.51 0.12 4.62
CA VAL A 72 15.89 -0.62 3.51
C VAL A 72 15.76 0.21 2.23
N LEU A 73 15.72 1.54 2.32
CA LEU A 73 15.50 2.40 1.15
C LEU A 73 16.47 2.11 -0.02
N PRO A 74 15.99 2.09 -1.28
CA PRO A 74 16.85 1.80 -2.42
C PRO A 74 17.97 2.84 -2.57
N LYS A 75 19.20 2.36 -2.75
CA LYS A 75 20.36 3.19 -3.08
C LYS A 75 20.18 3.84 -4.46
N ARG A 76 20.78 5.02 -4.65
CA ARG A 76 20.82 5.70 -5.96
C ARG A 76 22.26 5.98 -6.39
N PRO A 77 22.94 5.02 -7.05
CA PRO A 77 24.29 5.21 -7.56
C PRO A 77 24.33 6.31 -8.62
N ALA A 78 25.41 7.10 -8.65
CA ALA A 78 25.60 8.15 -9.65
C ALA A 78 25.71 7.61 -11.10
N SER A 79 26.10 6.34 -11.27
CA SER A 79 26.18 5.66 -12.57
C SER A 79 24.86 5.06 -13.06
N ALA A 80 23.77 5.19 -12.29
CA ALA A 80 22.48 4.59 -12.61
C ALA A 80 21.80 5.25 -13.82
N ASN A 81 20.95 4.49 -14.50
CA ASN A 81 20.06 4.99 -15.56
C ASN A 81 18.61 4.62 -15.25
N LYS A 82 17.66 5.06 -16.09
CA LYS A 82 16.24 4.77 -15.89
C LYS A 82 15.92 3.26 -15.79
N GLY A 83 16.68 2.38 -16.46
CA GLY A 83 16.51 0.94 -16.35
C GLY A 83 16.92 0.36 -14.99
N THR A 84 17.84 1.03 -14.29
CA THR A 84 18.33 0.61 -12.96
C THR A 84 17.22 0.61 -11.91
N PHE A 85 16.21 1.47 -12.06
CA PHE A 85 15.14 1.66 -11.08
C PHE A 85 13.82 0.98 -11.48
N GLY A 86 13.91 0.06 -12.44
CA GLY A 86 12.79 -0.73 -12.93
C GLY A 86 11.68 0.07 -13.60
N ARG A 87 10.68 -0.69 -14.08
CA ARG A 87 9.56 -0.17 -14.86
C ARG A 87 8.25 -0.64 -14.24
N VAL A 88 7.33 0.31 -14.05
CA VAL A 88 5.98 0.07 -13.54
C VAL A 88 4.98 0.26 -14.67
N LEU A 89 4.14 -0.75 -14.92
CA LEU A 89 2.96 -0.64 -15.76
C LEU A 89 1.74 -0.45 -14.85
N VAL A 90 1.02 0.64 -15.02
CA VAL A 90 -0.15 1.01 -14.22
C VAL A 90 -1.39 0.82 -15.06
N VAL A 91 -2.33 0.01 -14.59
CA VAL A 91 -3.64 -0.23 -15.22
C VAL A 91 -4.69 0.37 -14.32
N ALA A 92 -5.07 1.61 -14.65
CA ALA A 92 -5.87 2.45 -13.78
C ALA A 92 -6.72 3.45 -14.57
N GLY A 93 -7.72 4.00 -13.89
CA GLY A 93 -8.57 5.06 -14.38
C GLY A 93 -9.71 4.58 -15.26
N SER A 94 -10.79 5.33 -15.17
CA SER A 94 -11.99 5.24 -16.00
C SER A 94 -12.64 6.61 -16.07
N ILE A 95 -13.69 6.78 -16.88
CA ILE A 95 -14.35 8.07 -17.08
C ILE A 95 -14.81 8.74 -15.77
N ASN A 96 -15.18 7.96 -14.75
CA ASN A 96 -15.63 8.47 -13.46
C ASN A 96 -14.49 8.60 -12.43
N TYR A 97 -13.32 8.00 -12.69
CA TYR A 97 -12.22 7.89 -11.74
C TYR A 97 -10.87 8.23 -12.38
N ILE A 98 -10.84 9.28 -13.22
CA ILE A 98 -9.64 9.73 -13.95
C ILE A 98 -8.49 10.05 -12.97
N GLY A 99 -8.80 10.67 -11.83
CA GLY A 99 -7.82 11.05 -10.81
C GLY A 99 -7.04 9.89 -10.22
N ALA A 100 -7.63 8.69 -10.13
CA ALA A 100 -6.96 7.51 -9.58
C ALA A 100 -5.72 7.11 -10.40
N ALA A 101 -5.81 7.20 -11.73
CA ALA A 101 -4.68 6.95 -12.61
C ALA A 101 -3.56 7.97 -12.42
N TYR A 102 -3.90 9.26 -12.27
CA TYR A 102 -2.93 10.32 -11.97
C TYR A 102 -2.20 10.06 -10.65
N LEU A 103 -2.95 9.79 -9.58
CA LEU A 103 -2.40 9.60 -8.24
C LEU A 103 -1.50 8.35 -8.15
N ALA A 104 -1.93 7.23 -8.73
CA ALA A 104 -1.14 6.00 -8.76
C ALA A 104 0.16 6.16 -9.57
N CYS A 105 0.08 6.76 -10.76
CA CYS A 105 1.28 6.96 -11.59
C CYS A 105 2.28 7.92 -10.92
N MET A 106 1.78 9.03 -10.37
CA MET A 106 2.64 10.00 -9.70
C MET A 106 3.21 9.45 -8.39
N GLY A 107 2.47 8.62 -7.65
CA GLY A 107 2.99 7.91 -6.49
C GLY A 107 4.20 7.05 -6.85
N ALA A 108 4.10 6.25 -7.93
CA ALA A 108 5.20 5.42 -8.42
C ALA A 108 6.40 6.24 -8.89
N ALA A 109 6.16 7.30 -9.67
CA ALA A 109 7.22 8.18 -10.16
C ALA A 109 7.94 8.90 -9.00
N ARG A 110 7.18 9.44 -8.03
CA ARG A 110 7.72 10.15 -6.86
C ARG A 110 8.45 9.24 -5.88
N ALA A 111 8.05 7.97 -5.79
CA ALA A 111 8.80 6.94 -5.07
C ALA A 111 10.12 6.56 -5.76
N GLY A 112 10.28 6.92 -7.04
CA GLY A 112 11.50 6.72 -7.78
C GLY A 112 11.50 5.56 -8.77
N ALA A 113 10.35 5.11 -9.27
CA ALA A 113 10.34 4.20 -10.42
C ALA A 113 11.14 4.81 -11.59
N GLY A 114 11.90 3.98 -12.30
CA GLY A 114 12.72 4.44 -13.42
C GLY A 114 11.91 4.80 -14.67
N LEU A 115 10.84 4.06 -14.91
CA LEU A 115 9.82 4.36 -15.92
C LEU A 115 8.45 4.01 -15.36
N VAL A 116 7.46 4.86 -15.60
CA VAL A 116 6.05 4.59 -15.33
C VAL A 116 5.30 4.69 -16.65
N THR A 117 4.57 3.62 -17.00
CA THR A 117 3.65 3.60 -18.14
C THR A 117 2.23 3.46 -17.63
N LEU A 118 1.34 4.36 -18.05
CA LEU A 118 -0.09 4.25 -17.82
C LEU A 118 -0.75 3.51 -18.98
N SER A 119 -1.49 2.46 -18.66
CA SER A 119 -2.38 1.77 -19.57
C SER A 119 -3.82 1.96 -19.13
N THR A 120 -4.59 2.61 -20.00
CA THR A 120 -5.97 3.03 -19.72
C THR A 120 -6.74 3.17 -21.02
N ALA A 121 -8.03 3.44 -20.90
CA ALA A 121 -8.93 3.69 -22.01
C ALA A 121 -8.41 4.90 -22.87
N LEU A 122 -8.26 4.69 -24.18
CA LEU A 122 -7.65 5.66 -25.12
C LEU A 122 -8.19 7.09 -25.00
N SER A 123 -9.51 7.25 -24.85
CA SER A 123 -10.20 8.54 -24.74
C SER A 123 -9.78 9.37 -23.52
N LEU A 124 -9.24 8.74 -22.47
CA LEU A 124 -8.78 9.44 -21.27
C LEU A 124 -7.37 10.04 -21.42
N GLN A 125 -6.61 9.59 -22.43
CA GLN A 125 -5.19 9.91 -22.56
C GLN A 125 -4.93 11.41 -22.65
N ALA A 126 -5.70 12.15 -23.44
CA ALA A 126 -5.50 13.60 -23.60
C ALA A 126 -5.72 14.37 -22.28
N ILE A 127 -6.73 13.98 -21.49
CA ILE A 127 -7.03 14.57 -20.18
C ILE A 127 -5.88 14.28 -19.21
N LEU A 128 -5.39 13.03 -19.20
CA LEU A 128 -4.32 12.60 -18.32
C LEU A 128 -2.97 13.21 -18.72
N ALA A 129 -2.69 13.38 -20.02
CA ALA A 129 -1.46 14.00 -20.52
C ALA A 129 -1.29 15.45 -20.09
N ALA A 130 -2.39 16.14 -19.74
CA ALA A 130 -2.32 17.49 -19.16
C ALA A 130 -1.73 17.51 -17.72
N LYS A 131 -1.69 16.35 -17.03
CA LYS A 131 -1.18 16.21 -15.65
C LYS A 131 0.01 15.26 -15.51
N LEU A 132 0.17 14.33 -16.45
CA LEU A 132 1.15 13.25 -16.43
C LEU A 132 2.15 13.42 -17.59
N THR A 133 2.96 14.47 -17.55
CA THR A 133 3.89 14.81 -18.63
C THR A 133 5.05 13.84 -18.79
N GLU A 134 5.50 13.21 -17.70
CA GLU A 134 6.65 12.32 -17.66
C GLU A 134 6.28 10.85 -17.87
N VAL A 135 5.01 10.50 -17.66
CA VAL A 135 4.50 9.12 -17.76
C VAL A 135 4.27 8.77 -19.22
N THR A 136 4.68 7.57 -19.63
CA THR A 136 4.42 7.05 -20.97
C THR A 136 3.04 6.38 -21.03
N TYR A 137 2.48 6.23 -22.23
CA TYR A 137 1.12 5.70 -22.41
C TYR A 137 1.11 4.43 -23.24
N ALA A 138 0.27 3.49 -22.84
CA ALA A 138 -0.09 2.30 -23.61
C ALA A 138 -1.62 2.20 -23.66
N SER A 139 -2.22 2.79 -24.68
CA SER A 139 -3.68 2.89 -24.80
C SER A 139 -4.33 1.51 -24.96
N LEU A 140 -5.49 1.32 -24.34
CA LEU A 140 -6.27 0.09 -24.41
C LEU A 140 -7.55 0.28 -25.22
N PRO A 141 -8.02 -0.77 -25.91
CA PRO A 141 -9.37 -0.81 -26.47
C PRO A 141 -10.45 -0.46 -25.45
N GLU A 142 -11.46 0.28 -25.89
CA GLU A 142 -12.56 0.75 -25.07
C GLU A 142 -13.87 0.05 -25.45
N ALA A 143 -14.68 -0.32 -24.46
CA ALA A 143 -16.06 -0.78 -24.69
C ALA A 143 -17.01 0.41 -24.86
N GLU A 144 -16.74 1.47 -24.11
CA GLU A 144 -17.42 2.77 -24.12
C GLU A 144 -16.39 3.85 -23.78
N THR A 145 -16.67 5.12 -24.09
CA THR A 145 -15.76 6.24 -23.79
C THR A 145 -15.27 6.19 -22.34
N GLY A 146 -13.97 6.00 -22.17
CA GLY A 146 -13.30 5.96 -20.87
C GLY A 146 -13.54 4.69 -20.06
N VAL A 147 -13.99 3.60 -20.69
CA VAL A 147 -14.20 2.28 -20.08
C VAL A 147 -13.43 1.23 -20.90
N ILE A 148 -12.50 0.53 -20.24
CA ILE A 148 -11.68 -0.51 -20.88
C ILE A 148 -12.55 -1.69 -21.32
N ALA A 149 -12.30 -2.21 -22.53
CA ALA A 149 -12.97 -3.39 -23.06
C ALA A 149 -12.39 -4.70 -22.52
N ALA A 150 -13.17 -5.78 -22.54
CA ALA A 150 -12.68 -7.11 -22.15
C ALA A 150 -11.54 -7.58 -23.08
N GLU A 151 -11.65 -7.26 -24.37
CA GLU A 151 -10.73 -7.60 -25.44
C GLU A 151 -9.39 -6.85 -25.36
N ALA A 152 -9.22 -5.95 -24.39
CA ALA A 152 -7.97 -5.26 -24.13
C ALA A 152 -6.91 -6.14 -23.45
N ALA A 153 -7.30 -7.26 -22.81
CA ALA A 153 -6.39 -8.10 -22.04
C ALA A 153 -5.19 -8.65 -22.83
N PRO A 154 -5.34 -9.13 -24.08
CA PRO A 154 -4.21 -9.58 -24.89
C PRO A 154 -3.14 -8.50 -25.13
N VAL A 155 -3.54 -7.23 -25.24
CA VAL A 155 -2.60 -6.10 -25.39
C VAL A 155 -1.71 -6.00 -24.16
N LEU A 156 -2.31 -6.08 -22.95
CA LEU A 156 -1.53 -6.07 -21.71
C LEU A 156 -0.69 -7.33 -21.53
N GLN A 157 -1.19 -8.50 -21.92
CA GLN A 157 -0.43 -9.75 -21.81
C GLN A 157 0.86 -9.71 -22.66
N GLN A 158 0.84 -9.01 -23.79
CA GLN A 158 2.04 -8.79 -24.62
C GLN A 158 2.99 -7.74 -24.02
N LEU A 159 2.46 -6.69 -23.38
CA LEU A 159 3.25 -5.59 -22.84
C LEU A 159 3.88 -5.91 -21.47
N ALA A 160 3.13 -6.57 -20.59
CA ALA A 160 3.48 -6.80 -19.19
C ALA A 160 4.86 -7.45 -18.96
N PRO A 161 5.35 -8.41 -19.78
CA PRO A 161 6.69 -8.99 -19.62
C PRO A 161 7.84 -7.98 -19.71
N GLY A 162 7.60 -6.79 -20.30
CA GLY A 162 8.58 -5.71 -20.37
C GLY A 162 8.75 -4.91 -19.07
N TYR A 163 7.97 -5.21 -18.04
CA TYR A 163 7.89 -4.46 -16.79
C TYR A 163 8.26 -5.33 -15.58
N GLN A 164 8.70 -4.70 -14.49
CA GLN A 164 8.99 -5.39 -13.23
C GLN A 164 7.74 -5.50 -12.37
N VAL A 165 6.88 -4.47 -12.42
CA VAL A 165 5.67 -4.38 -11.62
C VAL A 165 4.47 -4.01 -12.49
N LEU A 166 3.35 -4.69 -12.24
CA LEU A 166 2.05 -4.40 -12.80
C LEU A 166 1.08 -4.00 -11.69
N LEU A 167 0.76 -2.71 -11.62
CA LEU A 167 -0.25 -2.17 -10.72
C LEU A 167 -1.62 -2.25 -11.41
N VAL A 168 -2.61 -2.85 -10.76
CA VAL A 168 -3.97 -2.98 -11.33
C VAL A 168 -5.03 -2.59 -10.30
N GLY A 169 -6.00 -1.80 -10.74
CA GLY A 169 -7.29 -1.69 -10.06
C GLY A 169 -7.72 -0.29 -9.60
N CYS A 170 -6.80 0.67 -9.50
CA CYS A 170 -7.12 2.04 -9.11
C CYS A 170 -8.12 2.69 -10.09
N GLY A 171 -9.40 2.80 -9.70
CA GLY A 171 -10.43 3.51 -10.44
C GLY A 171 -10.84 2.89 -11.79
N LEU A 172 -10.75 1.56 -11.95
CA LEU A 172 -11.17 0.88 -13.19
C LEU A 172 -12.70 0.78 -13.31
N GLY A 173 -13.41 0.77 -12.18
CA GLY A 173 -14.84 0.51 -12.08
C GLY A 173 -15.19 -0.98 -12.05
N GLN A 174 -16.49 -1.27 -11.93
CA GLN A 174 -17.04 -2.62 -11.74
C GLN A 174 -18.03 -3.03 -12.84
N LYS A 175 -17.94 -2.42 -14.03
CA LYS A 175 -18.74 -2.87 -15.18
C LYS A 175 -18.31 -4.29 -15.59
N ALA A 176 -19.24 -5.09 -16.10
CA ALA A 176 -19.01 -6.51 -16.41
C ALA A 176 -17.79 -6.73 -17.34
N GLN A 177 -17.61 -5.87 -18.35
CA GLN A 177 -16.49 -5.94 -19.28
C GLN A 177 -15.15 -5.64 -18.60
N VAL A 178 -15.14 -4.70 -17.64
CA VAL A 178 -13.94 -4.36 -16.86
C VAL A 178 -13.58 -5.49 -15.90
N VAL A 179 -14.56 -6.09 -15.24
CA VAL A 179 -14.35 -7.26 -14.38
C VAL A 179 -13.75 -8.41 -15.19
N GLU A 180 -14.24 -8.65 -16.41
CA GLU A 180 -13.72 -9.69 -17.29
C GLU A 180 -12.31 -9.39 -17.81
N PHE A 181 -12.05 -8.13 -18.14
CA PHE A 181 -10.70 -7.65 -18.45
C PHE A 181 -9.73 -7.91 -17.29
N ILE A 182 -10.09 -7.51 -16.07
CA ILE A 182 -9.26 -7.71 -14.87
C ILE A 182 -8.98 -9.19 -14.66
N LYS A 183 -10.00 -10.06 -14.73
CA LYS A 183 -9.82 -11.52 -14.63
C LYS A 183 -8.83 -12.04 -15.68
N SER A 184 -8.99 -11.61 -16.92
CA SER A 184 -8.12 -12.03 -18.03
C SER A 184 -6.67 -11.56 -17.86
N VAL A 185 -6.45 -10.38 -17.28
CA VAL A 185 -5.11 -9.87 -16.96
C VAL A 185 -4.48 -10.65 -15.82
N LEU A 186 -5.22 -10.85 -14.71
CA LEU A 186 -4.71 -11.50 -13.51
C LEU A 186 -4.40 -12.98 -13.74
N PHE A 187 -5.25 -13.70 -14.47
CA PHE A 187 -5.14 -15.16 -14.63
C PHE A 187 -4.60 -15.61 -16.00
N GLY A 188 -4.42 -14.68 -16.94
CA GLY A 188 -3.95 -14.99 -18.30
C GLY A 188 -2.44 -14.81 -18.52
N LEU A 189 -1.70 -14.29 -17.54
CA LEU A 189 -0.26 -14.09 -17.65
C LEU A 189 0.54 -15.37 -17.31
N PRO A 190 1.57 -15.74 -18.08
CA PRO A 190 2.38 -16.93 -17.79
C PRO A 190 3.15 -16.75 -16.47
N PRO A 191 3.21 -17.75 -15.58
CA PRO A 191 3.84 -17.60 -14.26
C PRO A 191 5.30 -17.15 -14.30
N HIS A 192 6.09 -17.64 -15.26
CA HIS A 192 7.55 -17.40 -15.33
C HIS A 192 7.96 -16.11 -16.05
N SER A 193 7.02 -15.39 -16.65
CA SER A 193 7.28 -14.15 -17.38
C SER A 193 6.42 -12.98 -16.91
N ALA A 194 5.64 -13.18 -15.86
CA ALA A 194 4.76 -12.15 -15.35
C ALA A 194 5.52 -11.21 -14.42
N PRO A 195 5.22 -9.89 -14.48
CA PRO A 195 5.67 -8.96 -13.45
C PRO A 195 5.04 -9.30 -12.09
N THR A 196 5.65 -8.78 -11.03
CA THR A 196 5.00 -8.73 -9.72
C THR A 196 3.72 -7.90 -9.80
N PHE A 197 2.65 -8.34 -9.14
CA PHE A 197 1.42 -7.57 -9.05
C PHE A 197 1.36 -6.67 -7.81
N VAL A 198 0.81 -5.48 -7.99
CA VAL A 198 0.29 -4.64 -6.90
C VAL A 198 -1.19 -4.39 -7.17
N LEU A 199 -2.05 -4.98 -6.34
CA LEU A 199 -3.49 -5.05 -6.57
C LEU A 199 -4.23 -4.18 -5.56
N ASP A 200 -5.01 -3.24 -6.06
CA ASP A 200 -5.80 -2.32 -5.24
C ASP A 200 -7.24 -2.20 -5.75
N ALA A 201 -8.13 -1.65 -4.94
CA ALA A 201 -9.46 -1.20 -5.33
C ALA A 201 -10.24 -2.20 -6.20
N ASP A 202 -10.48 -1.88 -7.48
CA ASP A 202 -11.36 -2.67 -8.34
C ASP A 202 -10.78 -4.05 -8.70
N ALA A 203 -9.46 -4.21 -8.65
CA ALA A 203 -8.84 -5.53 -8.76
C ALA A 203 -9.18 -6.40 -7.55
N LEU A 204 -9.13 -5.85 -6.33
CA LEU A 204 -9.48 -6.55 -5.10
C LEU A 204 -10.97 -6.89 -5.04
N ASN A 205 -11.83 -5.95 -5.44
CA ASN A 205 -13.27 -6.17 -5.56
C ASN A 205 -13.62 -7.27 -6.58
N THR A 206 -12.84 -7.38 -7.66
CA THR A 206 -12.97 -8.47 -8.64
C THR A 206 -12.52 -9.81 -8.05
N LEU A 207 -11.38 -9.84 -7.35
CA LEU A 207 -10.88 -11.04 -6.67
C LEU A 207 -11.86 -11.57 -5.62
N ALA A 208 -12.52 -10.68 -4.87
CA ALA A 208 -13.51 -11.06 -3.85
C ALA A 208 -14.74 -11.81 -4.41
N GLN A 209 -14.97 -11.77 -5.73
CA GLN A 209 -16.04 -12.51 -6.39
C GLN A 209 -15.62 -13.91 -6.83
N ILE A 210 -14.37 -14.30 -6.61
CA ILE A 210 -13.77 -15.52 -7.13
C ILE A 210 -13.30 -16.38 -5.96
N SER A 211 -13.97 -17.49 -5.72
CA SER A 211 -13.57 -18.45 -4.68
C SER A 211 -12.16 -18.97 -4.92
N ASN A 212 -11.36 -19.01 -3.86
CA ASN A 212 -9.98 -19.51 -3.85
C ASN A 212 -9.10 -18.86 -4.94
N TRP A 213 -9.32 -17.58 -5.23
CA TRP A 213 -8.60 -16.86 -6.29
C TRP A 213 -7.07 -16.93 -6.13
N TRP A 214 -6.57 -17.02 -4.90
CA TRP A 214 -5.14 -17.11 -4.61
C TRP A 214 -4.49 -18.37 -5.17
N GLN A 215 -5.25 -19.46 -5.32
CA GLN A 215 -4.79 -20.69 -5.97
C GLN A 215 -4.71 -20.53 -7.50
N LYS A 216 -5.43 -19.55 -8.06
CA LYS A 216 -5.48 -19.25 -9.49
C LYS A 216 -4.51 -18.14 -9.90
N LEU A 217 -4.00 -17.36 -8.92
CA LEU A 217 -3.00 -16.30 -9.12
C LEU A 217 -1.61 -16.79 -8.69
N PRO A 218 -0.87 -17.50 -9.55
CA PRO A 218 0.43 -18.07 -9.19
C PRO A 218 1.52 -17.02 -8.97
N GLN A 219 1.34 -15.80 -9.47
CA GLN A 219 2.34 -14.74 -9.41
C GLN A 219 2.41 -14.10 -8.03
N ASP A 220 3.60 -13.63 -7.64
CA ASP A 220 3.76 -12.86 -6.41
C ASP A 220 2.97 -11.55 -6.50
N ALA A 221 2.28 -11.20 -5.40
CA ALA A 221 1.45 -10.01 -5.34
C ALA A 221 1.48 -9.32 -3.98
N ILE A 222 1.32 -8.00 -4.01
CA ILE A 222 0.96 -7.17 -2.87
C ILE A 222 -0.51 -6.76 -3.03
N LEU A 223 -1.33 -7.03 -2.03
CA LEU A 223 -2.72 -6.60 -1.98
C LEU A 223 -2.85 -5.45 -0.99
N THR A 224 -3.56 -4.38 -1.35
CA THR A 224 -3.69 -3.17 -0.52
C THR A 224 -5.11 -2.88 -0.05
N PRO A 225 -5.87 -3.83 0.52
CA PRO A 225 -7.27 -3.61 0.87
C PRO A 225 -7.45 -2.57 1.98
N HIS A 226 -8.45 -1.70 1.86
CA HIS A 226 -9.05 -1.04 3.01
C HIS A 226 -10.00 -2.01 3.76
N PRO A 227 -10.49 -1.69 4.97
CA PRO A 227 -11.30 -2.63 5.76
C PRO A 227 -12.54 -3.19 5.02
N GLY A 228 -13.28 -2.36 4.29
CA GLY A 228 -14.39 -2.82 3.44
C GLY A 228 -14.03 -3.69 2.23
N GLU A 229 -12.83 -3.55 1.65
CA GLU A 229 -12.34 -4.46 0.61
C GLU A 229 -11.90 -5.78 1.24
N MET A 230 -11.20 -5.71 2.38
CA MET A 230 -10.77 -6.89 3.12
C MET A 230 -11.96 -7.73 3.57
N ALA A 231 -12.99 -7.09 4.14
CA ALA A 231 -14.23 -7.75 4.55
C ALA A 231 -14.88 -8.55 3.41
N ARG A 232 -14.88 -7.98 2.18
CA ARG A 232 -15.34 -8.68 0.98
C ARG A 232 -14.44 -9.87 0.62
N LEU A 233 -13.11 -9.70 0.67
CA LEU A 233 -12.14 -10.75 0.35
C LEU A 233 -12.18 -11.94 1.31
N VAL A 234 -12.43 -11.70 2.60
CA VAL A 234 -12.49 -12.75 3.63
C VAL A 234 -13.92 -13.19 3.96
N HIS A 235 -14.93 -12.68 3.24
CA HIS A 235 -16.35 -12.93 3.49
C HIS A 235 -16.77 -12.70 4.96
N SER A 236 -16.34 -11.58 5.53
CA SER A 236 -16.61 -11.16 6.92
C SER A 236 -17.23 -9.76 6.97
N SER A 237 -17.51 -9.25 8.16
CA SER A 237 -17.96 -7.87 8.36
C SER A 237 -16.78 -6.90 8.53
N VAL A 238 -17.02 -5.61 8.31
CA VAL A 238 -15.99 -4.56 8.50
C VAL A 238 -15.62 -4.44 9.97
N GLU A 239 -16.59 -4.60 10.87
CA GLU A 239 -16.41 -4.56 12.32
C GLU A 239 -15.45 -5.65 12.78
N GLU A 240 -15.60 -6.88 12.28
CA GLU A 240 -14.72 -7.99 12.62
C GLU A 240 -13.29 -7.76 12.07
N VAL A 241 -13.18 -7.27 10.83
CA VAL A 241 -11.89 -6.88 10.24
C VAL A 241 -11.19 -5.80 11.07
N GLN A 242 -11.93 -4.79 11.53
CA GLN A 242 -11.39 -3.70 12.33
C GLN A 242 -11.01 -4.16 13.74
N ARG A 243 -11.74 -5.11 14.32
CA ARG A 243 -11.42 -5.67 15.63
C ARG A 243 -10.15 -6.53 15.60
N GLN A 244 -9.95 -7.31 14.54
CA GLN A 244 -8.86 -8.29 14.45
C GLN A 244 -7.85 -7.98 13.33
N ARG A 245 -7.54 -6.70 13.08
CA ARG A 245 -6.72 -6.23 11.94
C ARG A 245 -5.42 -7.03 11.75
N LEU A 246 -4.64 -7.18 12.82
CA LEU A 246 -3.35 -7.89 12.78
C LEU A 246 -3.52 -9.37 12.43
N GLU A 247 -4.46 -10.04 13.11
CA GLU A 247 -4.70 -11.46 12.94
C GLU A 247 -5.24 -11.77 11.54
N ILE A 248 -6.23 -11.01 11.07
CA ILE A 248 -6.83 -11.17 9.75
C ILE A 248 -5.80 -10.91 8.65
N ALA A 249 -5.04 -9.81 8.72
CA ALA A 249 -3.98 -9.53 7.74
C ALA A 249 -2.95 -10.66 7.68
N ARG A 250 -2.50 -11.16 8.84
CA ARG A 250 -1.52 -12.26 8.93
C ARG A 250 -2.08 -13.56 8.38
N LYS A 251 -3.28 -13.98 8.82
CA LYS A 251 -3.92 -15.21 8.35
C LYS A 251 -4.11 -15.19 6.84
N SER A 252 -4.62 -14.09 6.30
CA SER A 252 -4.82 -13.92 4.87
C SER A 252 -3.50 -13.91 4.08
N ALA A 253 -2.44 -13.26 4.58
CA ALA A 253 -1.14 -13.28 3.92
C ALA A 253 -0.56 -14.69 3.82
N VAL A 254 -0.66 -15.47 4.91
CA VAL A 254 -0.22 -16.88 4.95
C VAL A 254 -1.11 -17.76 4.07
N GLU A 255 -2.43 -17.63 4.13
CA GLU A 255 -3.35 -18.46 3.34
C GLU A 255 -3.21 -18.19 1.84
N TRP A 256 -3.17 -16.92 1.45
CA TRP A 256 -3.11 -16.52 0.05
C TRP A 256 -1.69 -16.62 -0.53
N GLN A 257 -0.68 -16.82 0.34
CA GLN A 257 0.73 -16.77 -0.02
C GLN A 257 1.10 -15.45 -0.72
N LYS A 258 0.56 -14.33 -0.22
CA LYS A 258 0.77 -12.96 -0.74
C LYS A 258 1.15 -12.01 0.38
N VAL A 259 1.63 -10.81 0.01
CA VAL A 259 1.77 -9.70 0.97
C VAL A 259 0.44 -8.95 1.06
N VAL A 260 -0.02 -8.66 2.27
CA VAL A 260 -1.28 -7.95 2.53
C VAL A 260 -1.00 -6.66 3.28
N VAL A 261 -1.47 -5.53 2.75
CA VAL A 261 -1.43 -4.20 3.36
C VAL A 261 -2.85 -3.81 3.74
N LEU A 262 -3.25 -4.09 4.98
CA LEU A 262 -4.56 -3.73 5.51
C LEU A 262 -4.57 -2.25 5.92
N LYS A 263 -5.05 -1.41 5.01
CA LYS A 263 -5.09 0.05 5.16
C LYS A 263 -5.98 0.48 6.33
N GLY A 264 -5.77 1.70 6.80
CA GLY A 264 -6.44 2.31 7.95
C GLY A 264 -5.45 2.94 8.91
N ALA A 265 -5.95 3.61 9.95
CA ALA A 265 -5.12 4.06 11.06
C ALA A 265 -4.34 2.87 11.63
N TYR A 266 -3.04 3.05 11.88
CA TYR A 266 -2.11 1.98 12.22
C TYR A 266 -2.19 0.83 11.20
N THR A 267 -1.89 1.15 9.94
CA THR A 267 -1.88 0.17 8.83
C THR A 267 -1.03 -1.05 9.20
N VAL A 268 -1.56 -2.25 8.92
CA VAL A 268 -0.85 -3.52 9.13
C VAL A 268 -0.37 -4.05 7.79
N VAL A 269 0.90 -4.41 7.72
CA VAL A 269 1.48 -5.14 6.58
C VAL A 269 1.85 -6.54 7.03
N ALA A 270 1.42 -7.57 6.31
CA ALA A 270 1.71 -8.96 6.64
C ALA A 270 2.30 -9.73 5.46
N ALA A 271 3.23 -10.62 5.74
CA ALA A 271 3.88 -11.50 4.77
C ALA A 271 3.40 -12.95 4.88
N SER A 272 3.63 -13.73 3.83
CA SER A 272 3.25 -15.15 3.73
C SER A 272 4.02 -16.07 4.69
N ASP A 273 5.14 -15.63 5.25
CA ASP A 273 5.93 -16.34 6.28
C ASP A 273 5.46 -16.06 7.73
N GLY A 274 4.39 -15.27 7.87
CA GLY A 274 3.77 -14.90 9.13
C GLY A 274 4.34 -13.64 9.79
N ARG A 275 5.38 -13.01 9.22
CA ARG A 275 5.84 -11.68 9.66
C ARG A 275 4.75 -10.64 9.46
N ALA A 276 4.70 -9.66 10.35
CA ALA A 276 3.85 -8.49 10.21
C ALA A 276 4.53 -7.24 10.76
N ALA A 277 4.21 -6.10 10.17
CA ALA A 277 4.64 -4.79 10.63
C ALA A 277 3.42 -3.87 10.83
N ILE A 278 3.46 -3.05 11.87
CA ILE A 278 2.41 -2.09 12.20
C ILE A 278 2.95 -0.67 12.04
N SER A 279 2.26 0.16 11.26
CA SER A 279 2.56 1.59 11.17
C SER A 279 2.20 2.31 12.46
N GLN A 280 3.01 3.28 12.86
CA GLN A 280 2.73 4.17 14.01
C GLN A 280 1.77 5.31 13.64
N VAL A 281 1.47 5.49 12.36
CA VAL A 281 0.72 6.64 11.87
C VAL A 281 -0.79 6.38 11.94
N ALA A 282 -1.47 7.25 12.69
CA ALA A 282 -2.92 7.42 12.68
C ALA A 282 -3.24 8.88 12.34
N ASN A 283 -3.31 9.18 11.05
CA ASN A 283 -3.56 10.53 10.55
C ASN A 283 -4.95 10.59 9.89
N PRO A 284 -5.92 11.32 10.47
CA PRO A 284 -7.27 11.42 9.91
C PRO A 284 -7.30 12.15 8.56
N GLY A 285 -6.31 12.99 8.23
CA GLY A 285 -6.19 13.62 6.91
C GLY A 285 -5.99 12.62 5.76
N LEU A 286 -5.54 11.39 6.07
CA LEU A 286 -5.47 10.30 5.10
C LEU A 286 -6.82 9.64 4.81
N ALA A 287 -7.87 9.94 5.59
CA ALA A 287 -9.23 9.46 5.38
C ALA A 287 -9.96 10.25 4.28
N SER A 288 -9.25 10.56 3.19
CA SER A 288 -9.77 11.23 2.00
C SER A 288 -9.59 10.34 0.75
N ALA A 289 -10.46 10.53 -0.24
CA ALA A 289 -10.40 9.74 -1.47
C ALA A 289 -9.06 9.96 -2.21
N GLY A 290 -8.50 8.88 -2.76
CA GLY A 290 -7.29 8.91 -3.59
C GLY A 290 -5.96 8.74 -2.83
N THR A 291 -5.92 8.86 -1.51
CA THR A 291 -4.69 8.63 -0.73
C THR A 291 -4.21 7.19 -0.88
N GLY A 292 -5.15 6.24 -0.93
CA GLY A 292 -4.88 4.84 -1.26
C GLY A 292 -4.20 4.66 -2.62
N ASP A 293 -4.61 5.39 -3.66
CA ASP A 293 -4.00 5.31 -5.00
C ASP A 293 -2.53 5.77 -4.96
N VAL A 294 -2.25 6.83 -4.20
CA VAL A 294 -0.87 7.30 -3.97
C VAL A 294 -0.04 6.23 -3.28
N LEU A 295 -0.54 5.63 -2.19
CA LEU A 295 0.14 4.55 -1.47
C LEU A 295 0.45 3.37 -2.40
N THR A 296 -0.54 2.91 -3.17
CA THR A 296 -0.39 1.80 -4.12
C THR A 296 0.67 2.12 -5.18
N GLY A 297 0.66 3.34 -5.70
CA GLY A 297 1.72 3.84 -6.58
C GLY A 297 3.11 3.80 -5.94
N VAL A 298 3.24 4.31 -4.71
CA VAL A 298 4.51 4.31 -3.96
C VAL A 298 5.05 2.90 -3.78
N ILE A 299 4.20 1.95 -3.36
CA ILE A 299 4.56 0.55 -3.17
C ILE A 299 5.05 -0.06 -4.51
N ALA A 300 4.33 0.18 -5.60
CA ALA A 300 4.72 -0.32 -6.92
C ALA A 300 6.07 0.26 -7.38
N GLY A 301 6.31 1.55 -7.15
CA GLY A 301 7.58 2.20 -7.47
C GLY A 301 8.76 1.67 -6.67
N LEU A 302 8.55 1.35 -5.39
CA LEU A 302 9.56 0.73 -4.53
C LEU A 302 9.84 -0.72 -4.92
N ALA A 303 8.81 -1.51 -5.22
CA ALA A 303 8.96 -2.88 -5.70
C ALA A 303 9.72 -2.94 -7.04
N ALA A 304 9.44 -2.01 -7.97
CA ALA A 304 10.16 -1.93 -9.25
C ALA A 304 11.66 -1.59 -9.07
N GLN A 305 12.02 -0.91 -7.98
CA GLN A 305 13.41 -0.62 -7.63
C GLN A 305 14.16 -1.82 -7.02
N GLY A 306 13.52 -2.99 -6.93
CA GLY A 306 14.15 -4.25 -6.52
C GLY A 306 14.01 -4.60 -5.04
N LEU A 307 13.16 -3.88 -4.30
CA LEU A 307 12.80 -4.27 -2.94
C LEU A 307 12.00 -5.58 -2.93
N SER A 308 12.17 -6.37 -1.86
CA SER A 308 11.26 -7.48 -1.61
C SER A 308 9.83 -6.96 -1.45
N LEU A 309 8.82 -7.78 -1.73
CA LEU A 309 7.42 -7.30 -1.71
C LEU A 309 6.99 -6.81 -0.33
N TYR A 310 7.45 -7.51 0.71
CA TYR A 310 7.20 -7.11 2.08
C TYR A 310 7.88 -5.77 2.38
N ASP A 311 9.17 -5.64 2.04
CA ASP A 311 9.92 -4.41 2.30
C ASP A 311 9.36 -3.21 1.52
N ALA A 312 8.97 -3.41 0.26
CA ALA A 312 8.32 -2.39 -0.57
C ALA A 312 6.99 -1.94 0.04
N ALA A 313 6.18 -2.88 0.54
CA ALA A 313 4.92 -2.58 1.21
C ALA A 313 5.12 -1.81 2.52
N VAL A 314 6.00 -2.30 3.41
CA VAL A 314 6.29 -1.68 4.71
C VAL A 314 6.93 -0.29 4.52
N CYS A 315 7.92 -0.16 3.65
CA CYS A 315 8.56 1.11 3.34
C CYS A 315 7.57 2.09 2.67
N GLY A 316 6.72 1.61 1.76
CA GLY A 316 5.69 2.44 1.13
C GLY A 316 4.69 3.01 2.12
N VAL A 317 4.20 2.18 3.07
CA VAL A 317 3.33 2.62 4.17
C VAL A 317 4.02 3.66 5.05
N TYR A 318 5.30 3.47 5.36
CA TYR A 318 6.08 4.45 6.13
C TYR A 318 6.20 5.78 5.41
N LEU A 319 6.68 5.79 4.15
CA LEU A 319 6.87 7.02 3.37
C LEU A 319 5.55 7.79 3.18
N HIS A 320 4.48 7.07 2.87
CA HIS A 320 3.14 7.65 2.73
C HIS A 320 2.63 8.26 4.04
N GLY A 321 2.75 7.54 5.16
CA GLY A 321 2.37 8.03 6.49
C GLY A 321 3.18 9.27 6.90
N GLN A 322 4.50 9.25 6.73
CA GLN A 322 5.35 10.39 7.05
C GLN A 322 5.09 11.60 6.15
N ALA A 323 4.76 11.39 4.87
CA ALA A 323 4.36 12.48 3.98
C ALA A 323 3.06 13.13 4.48
N ALA A 324 2.09 12.33 4.91
CA ALA A 324 0.85 12.85 5.49
C ALA A 324 1.09 13.60 6.81
N GLU A 325 1.97 13.11 7.68
CA GLU A 325 2.34 13.84 8.90
C GLU A 325 2.95 15.20 8.56
N MET A 326 3.87 15.28 7.58
CA MET A 326 4.45 16.55 7.11
C MET A 326 3.37 17.50 6.56
N VAL A 327 2.45 17.01 5.73
CA VAL A 327 1.35 17.84 5.22
C VAL A 327 0.43 18.30 6.35
N ARG A 328 0.14 17.43 7.33
CA ARG A 328 -0.69 17.77 8.49
C ARG A 328 -0.07 18.90 9.32
N TRP A 329 1.26 18.89 9.48
CA TRP A 329 1.95 19.98 10.19
C TRP A 329 1.82 21.34 9.50
N GLU A 330 1.67 21.35 8.17
CA GLU A 330 1.53 22.59 7.38
C GLU A 330 0.06 23.03 7.22
N MET A 331 -0.86 22.09 7.05
CA MET A 331 -2.25 22.35 6.62
C MET A 331 -3.32 21.96 7.64
N GLY A 332 -2.95 21.25 8.72
CA GLY A 332 -3.92 20.65 9.64
C GLY A 332 -4.45 19.29 9.16
N ASP A 333 -5.45 18.78 9.88
CA ASP A 333 -6.05 17.46 9.65
C ASP A 333 -7.30 17.48 8.76
N ALA A 334 -7.93 18.63 8.60
CA ALA A 334 -9.07 18.86 7.72
C ALA A 334 -8.64 19.61 6.45
N GLY A 335 -8.81 18.99 5.27
CA GLY A 335 -8.55 19.63 3.96
C GLY A 335 -7.34 19.09 3.19
N MET A 336 -6.57 18.17 3.77
CA MET A 336 -5.51 17.45 3.06
C MET A 336 -6.09 16.64 1.88
N LEU A 337 -5.51 16.79 0.70
CA LEU A 337 -5.83 16.00 -0.49
C LEU A 337 -4.70 15.04 -0.83
N ALA A 338 -5.04 13.96 -1.53
CA ALA A 338 -4.05 12.97 -1.98
C ALA A 338 -2.92 13.58 -2.84
N SER A 339 -3.24 14.61 -3.64
CA SER A 339 -2.24 15.32 -4.46
C SER A 339 -1.18 16.05 -3.65
N ASP A 340 -1.48 16.44 -2.40
CA ASP A 340 -0.55 17.17 -1.54
C ASP A 340 0.58 16.26 -1.03
N LEU A 341 0.33 14.94 -0.99
CA LEU A 341 1.33 13.94 -0.64
C LEU A 341 2.43 13.83 -1.70
N LEU A 342 2.07 13.97 -2.99
CA LEU A 342 2.98 13.77 -4.13
C LEU A 342 4.26 14.61 -4.09
N PRO A 343 4.21 15.94 -3.87
CA PRO A 343 5.42 16.75 -3.75
C PRO A 343 6.18 16.54 -2.43
N VAL A 344 5.55 15.96 -1.40
CA VAL A 344 6.17 15.73 -0.08
C VAL A 344 6.90 14.39 -0.02
N LEU A 345 6.45 13.37 -0.74
CA LEU A 345 7.10 12.06 -0.81
C LEU A 345 8.62 12.13 -1.06
N PRO A 346 9.14 12.88 -2.07
CA PRO A 346 10.58 13.02 -2.27
C PRO A 346 11.31 13.70 -1.11
N LYS A 347 10.65 14.61 -0.38
CA LYS A 347 11.24 15.29 0.80
C LYS A 347 11.44 14.30 1.95
N VAL A 348 10.47 13.40 2.17
CA VAL A 348 10.60 12.32 3.16
C VAL A 348 11.78 11.40 2.80
N ILE A 349 11.86 10.97 1.54
CA ILE A 349 12.95 10.12 1.05
C ILE A 349 14.31 10.83 1.21
N MET A 350 14.38 12.12 0.87
CA MET A 350 15.59 12.93 1.05
C MET A 350 16.03 12.99 2.52
N LYS A 351 15.11 13.25 3.45
CA LYS A 351 15.40 13.30 4.89
C LYS A 351 15.94 11.97 5.40
N LEU A 352 15.37 10.85 4.95
CA LEU A 352 15.86 9.52 5.29
C LEU A 352 17.26 9.25 4.74
N LYS A 353 17.59 9.73 3.54
CA LYS A 353 18.95 9.56 3.00
C LYS A 353 19.97 10.49 3.64
N GLN A 354 19.58 11.71 4.00
CA GLN A 354 20.47 12.68 4.64
C GLN A 354 20.87 12.30 6.06
N GLY A 355 20.02 11.60 6.80
CA GLY A 355 20.42 11.07 8.11
C GLY A 355 21.46 9.94 8.07
N GLU A 356 21.87 9.45 6.88
CA GLU A 356 23.10 8.64 6.74
C GLU A 356 24.37 9.50 6.76
N VAL A 357 24.25 10.80 6.44
CA VAL A 357 25.34 11.76 6.40
C VAL A 357 25.33 12.56 7.69
N GLY A 358 25.83 11.96 8.77
CA GLY A 358 26.29 12.73 9.92
C GLY A 358 27.41 13.66 9.46
N LEU A 359 27.11 14.97 9.37
CA LEU A 359 28.11 16.02 9.52
C LEU A 359 28.31 16.29 11.01
#